data_AF-A0A9W8YJ97-F1
#
_entry.id   AF-A0A9W8YJ97-F1
#
_cell.length_a   1.000
_cell.length_b   1.000
_cell.length_c   1.000
_cell.angle_alpha   90.00
_cell.angle_beta   90.00
_cell.angle_gamma   90.00
#
_symmetry.space_group_name_H-M   'P 1'
#
loop_
_entity.id
_entity.type
_entity.pdbx_description
1 polymer ?
#
loop_
_entity_poly.entity_id
_entity_poly.type
_entity_poly.pdbx_seq_one_letter_code
_entity_poly.pdbx_strand_id
1 'polypeptide(L)'
;MTLIGEDCQPLPWQLSDSQKERRPDHIAITRCSSVVALWLGGPPIKKLKNRSRRAKHTAHTHGYVHDPFGPWQVLNVQCYPDWESSEDVHDSTRHYVNGVEAFLVTLLGEFVDAEGRFEAIYHKITKLVTPPLDFMFNADVRERLLFEDAGFTYVRRYFWATQTLGIIKNSIKSMVDAYEDHFTEEVWTGTHKSLWPLLEEQRLRNVYFRKKMSTLRKRFDHQVLKLKNLIGEIDDRRDEIQALREELFVGTSIQESRKSVENSDITVQQGHNIKLLTMVSIFFLPLTFVTSVFGMTNSINFPTFMSSNAVTWTDR
;
A
#
# COMPACT_ATOMS: atom_id res chain seq x y z
N MET A 1 -4.12 10.75 3.09
CA MET A 1 -3.51 9.64 3.87
C MET A 1 -2.34 10.22 4.64
N THR A 2 -2.00 9.64 5.79
CA THR A 2 -0.87 10.08 6.61
C THR A 2 -0.15 8.89 7.24
N LEU A 3 1.05 9.15 7.77
CA LEU A 3 1.84 8.21 8.56
C LEU A 3 1.33 8.23 10.01
N ILE A 4 1.27 7.06 10.65
CA ILE A 4 0.94 6.98 12.08
C ILE A 4 2.23 7.11 12.89
N GLY A 5 2.28 8.09 13.79
CA GLY A 5 3.39 8.26 14.74
C GLY A 5 3.55 7.06 15.69
N GLU A 6 4.69 7.00 16.38
CA GLU A 6 4.97 5.93 17.36
C GLU A 6 3.99 5.96 18.54
N ASP A 7 3.63 7.16 18.99
CA ASP A 7 2.74 7.39 20.14
C ASP A 7 1.25 7.54 19.78
N CYS A 8 0.91 7.47 18.48
CA CYS A 8 -0.45 7.73 18.00
C CYS A 8 -1.21 6.44 17.73
N GLN A 9 -2.45 6.37 18.23
CA GLN A 9 -3.40 5.29 17.93
C GLN A 9 -4.62 5.84 17.20
N PRO A 10 -4.88 5.41 15.95
CA PRO A 10 -6.09 5.76 15.24
C PRO A 10 -7.33 5.28 16.00
N LEU A 11 -8.41 6.04 15.88
CA LEU A 11 -9.70 5.67 16.47
C LEU A 11 -10.29 4.44 15.75
N PRO A 12 -11.14 3.63 16.43
CA PRO A 12 -11.65 2.38 15.86
C PRO A 12 -12.44 2.52 14.55
N TRP A 13 -13.01 3.70 14.31
CA TRP A 13 -13.77 4.01 13.09
C TRP A 13 -12.90 4.55 11.95
N GLN A 14 -11.62 4.84 12.20
CA GLN A 14 -10.68 5.32 11.20
C GLN A 14 -10.05 4.15 10.47
N LEU A 15 -10.05 4.22 9.14
CA LEU A 15 -9.35 3.23 8.33
C LEU A 15 -7.84 3.39 8.57
N SER A 16 -7.26 2.41 9.25
CA SER A 16 -5.86 2.37 9.67
C SER A 16 -5.31 0.98 9.51
N ASP A 17 -3.98 0.87 9.55
CA ASP A 17 -3.32 -0.43 9.57
C ASP A 17 -3.75 -1.23 10.81
N SER A 18 -4.16 -2.48 10.59
CA SER A 18 -4.69 -3.38 11.62
C SER A 18 -3.62 -4.28 12.23
N GLN A 19 -2.36 -4.17 11.79
CA GLN A 19 -1.26 -4.98 12.35
C GLN A 19 -0.91 -4.53 13.77
N LYS A 20 -1.05 -5.47 14.72
CA LYS A 20 -0.75 -5.26 16.15
C LYS A 20 0.75 -5.16 16.44
N GLU A 21 1.59 -5.82 15.65
CA GLU A 21 3.05 -5.81 15.81
C GLU A 21 3.70 -5.04 14.67
N ARG A 22 4.27 -3.87 14.99
CA ARG A 22 5.01 -3.05 14.02
C ARG A 22 6.40 -3.67 13.83
N ARG A 23 6.59 -4.40 12.73
CA ARG A 23 7.94 -4.79 12.28
C ARG A 23 8.75 -3.54 11.92
N PRO A 24 10.08 -3.54 12.07
CA PRO A 24 10.90 -2.37 11.72
C PRO A 24 10.76 -1.92 10.25
N ASP A 25 10.41 -2.86 9.37
CA ASP A 25 10.20 -2.60 7.94
C ASP A 25 8.73 -2.24 7.59
N HIS A 26 7.86 -2.09 8.58
CA HIS A 26 6.46 -1.78 8.40
C HIS A 26 6.21 -0.27 8.43
N ILE A 27 5.52 0.26 7.42
CA ILE A 27 5.10 1.66 7.36
C ILE A 27 3.63 1.73 7.74
N ALA A 28 3.36 2.19 8.96
CA ALA A 28 1.99 2.36 9.46
C ALA A 28 1.33 3.58 8.80
N ILE A 29 0.27 3.33 8.03
CA ILE A 29 -0.49 4.37 7.32
C ILE A 29 -1.95 4.42 7.77
N THR A 30 -2.55 5.60 7.66
CA THR A 30 -3.97 5.80 7.95
C THR A 30 -4.61 6.80 7.00
N ARG A 31 -5.94 6.70 6.86
CA ARG A 31 -6.72 7.66 6.11
C ARG A 31 -7.00 8.89 6.98
N CYS A 32 -6.46 10.02 6.56
CA CYS A 32 -6.84 11.34 7.05
C CYS A 32 -7.80 12.03 6.07
N SER A 33 -8.57 12.99 6.58
CA SER A 33 -9.43 13.86 5.77
C SER A 33 -9.55 15.22 6.41
N SER A 34 -9.75 16.24 5.58
CA SER A 34 -10.06 17.60 6.01
C SER A 34 -11.25 18.14 5.24
N VAL A 35 -12.09 18.92 5.90
CA VAL A 35 -13.27 19.56 5.32
C VAL A 35 -13.23 21.04 5.61
N VAL A 36 -13.12 21.84 4.55
CA VAL A 36 -13.25 23.29 4.62
C VAL A 36 -14.64 23.67 4.11
N ALA A 37 -15.38 24.42 4.92
CA ALA A 37 -16.71 24.92 4.56
C ALA A 37 -16.78 26.44 4.71
N LEU A 38 -17.40 27.09 3.72
CA LEU A 38 -17.70 28.51 3.76
C LEU A 38 -19.21 28.70 3.89
N TRP A 39 -19.59 29.48 4.90
CA TRP A 39 -20.94 30.03 5.02
C TRP A 39 -20.91 31.52 4.72
N LEU A 40 -21.79 31.95 3.82
CA LEU A 40 -22.05 33.35 3.50
C LEU A 40 -23.47 33.69 3.96
N GLY A 41 -23.54 34.63 4.91
CA GLY A 41 -24.77 35.16 5.47
C GLY A 41 -25.34 36.33 4.67
N GLY A 42 -26.44 36.89 5.20
CA GLY A 42 -27.16 37.99 4.57
C GLY A 42 -28.19 37.54 3.53
N PRO A 43 -28.97 38.49 2.97
CA PRO A 43 -30.02 38.18 2.00
C PRO A 43 -29.42 37.59 0.71
N PRO A 44 -30.06 36.56 0.13
CA PRO A 44 -29.57 35.97 -1.10
C PRO A 44 -29.71 36.94 -2.27
N ILE A 45 -28.65 37.07 -3.07
CA ILE A 45 -28.62 37.87 -4.30
C ILE A 45 -29.46 37.19 -5.38
N LYS A 46 -29.35 35.87 -5.50
CA LYS A 46 -29.94 35.12 -6.62
C LYS A 46 -30.40 33.74 -6.18
N LYS A 47 -31.56 33.32 -6.67
CA LYS A 47 -32.05 31.95 -6.54
C LYS A 47 -31.67 31.15 -7.80
N LEU A 48 -31.05 29.99 -7.63
CA LEU A 48 -30.64 29.10 -8.72
C LEU A 48 -31.43 27.80 -8.65
N LYS A 49 -31.97 27.34 -9.77
CA LYS A 49 -32.65 26.04 -9.84
C LYS A 49 -31.61 24.93 -9.91
N ASN A 50 -31.67 23.97 -8.99
CA ASN A 50 -30.79 22.81 -9.02
C ASN A 50 -31.30 21.83 -10.11
N ARG A 51 -30.51 21.66 -11.17
CA ARG A 51 -30.88 20.79 -12.30
C ARG A 51 -30.54 19.32 -12.07
N SER A 52 -29.87 18.99 -10.97
CA SER A 52 -29.48 17.60 -10.68
C SER A 52 -30.71 16.71 -10.48
N ARG A 53 -30.60 15.48 -10.96
CA ARG A 53 -31.67 14.47 -10.87
C ARG A 53 -32.00 14.13 -9.39
N ARG A 54 -31.00 14.25 -8.50
CA ARG A 54 -31.12 14.05 -7.04
C ARG A 54 -31.92 15.16 -6.34
N ALA A 55 -31.80 16.40 -6.81
CA ALA A 55 -32.55 17.54 -6.29
C ALA A 55 -34.05 17.50 -6.65
N LYS A 56 -34.45 16.68 -7.64
CA LYS A 56 -35.87 16.47 -7.96
C LYS A 56 -36.60 15.62 -6.91
N HIS A 57 -35.88 14.79 -6.16
CA HIS A 57 -36.43 13.88 -5.15
C HIS A 57 -36.28 14.42 -3.70
N THR A 58 -35.70 15.60 -3.53
CA THR A 58 -35.52 16.26 -2.23
C THR A 58 -36.24 17.61 -2.22
N ALA A 59 -36.64 18.10 -1.04
CA ALA A 59 -37.39 19.36 -0.89
C ALA A 59 -36.62 20.62 -1.35
N HIS A 60 -35.32 20.50 -1.61
CA HIS A 60 -34.43 21.60 -1.99
C HIS A 60 -34.19 21.65 -3.51
N THR A 61 -35.23 22.01 -4.26
CA THR A 61 -35.17 22.18 -5.72
C THR A 61 -34.37 23.41 -6.17
N HIS A 62 -34.04 24.31 -5.24
CA HIS A 62 -33.35 25.57 -5.51
C HIS A 62 -32.21 25.80 -4.51
N GLY A 63 -31.09 26.32 -5.00
CA GLY A 63 -30.00 26.90 -4.21
C GLY A 63 -30.06 28.42 -4.18
N TYR A 64 -29.34 29.02 -3.24
CA TYR A 64 -29.25 30.46 -3.05
C TYR A 64 -27.80 30.92 -3.21
N VAL A 65 -27.61 32.04 -3.89
CA VAL A 65 -26.32 32.69 -4.08
C VAL A 65 -26.28 33.91 -3.19
N HIS A 66 -25.23 34.03 -2.39
CA HIS A 66 -25.04 35.11 -1.42
C HIS A 66 -23.92 36.06 -1.87
N ASP A 67 -23.92 37.28 -1.33
CA ASP A 67 -22.88 38.28 -1.58
C ASP A 67 -21.55 37.79 -0.99
N PRO A 68 -20.47 37.71 -1.79
CA PRO A 68 -19.13 37.44 -1.28
C PRO A 68 -18.73 38.35 -0.11
N PHE A 69 -19.22 39.60 -0.07
CA PHE A 69 -18.91 40.58 0.97
C PHE A 69 -19.91 40.58 2.15
N GLY A 70 -20.84 39.63 2.19
CA GLY A 70 -21.75 39.46 3.32
C GLY A 70 -21.03 38.98 4.60
N PRO A 71 -21.71 38.95 5.75
CA PRO A 71 -21.22 38.29 6.95
C PRO A 71 -20.82 36.85 6.63
N TRP A 72 -19.71 36.36 7.16
CA TRP A 72 -19.18 35.07 6.76
C TRP A 72 -18.62 34.29 7.95
N GLN A 73 -18.61 32.96 7.79
CA GLN A 73 -17.95 32.03 8.70
C GLN A 73 -17.23 30.98 7.86
N VAL A 74 -15.99 30.67 8.23
CA VAL A 74 -15.22 29.57 7.66
C VAL A 74 -15.02 28.53 8.73
N LEU A 75 -15.34 27.28 8.42
CA LEU A 75 -15.13 26.14 9.28
C LEU A 75 -14.08 25.24 8.62
N ASN A 76 -13.02 24.93 9.37
CA ASN A 76 -12.04 23.92 9.00
C ASN A 76 -12.13 22.75 9.98
N VAL A 77 -12.45 21.57 9.48
CA VAL A 77 -12.50 20.34 10.28
C VAL A 77 -11.42 19.39 9.79
N GLN A 78 -10.33 19.32 10.53
CA GLN A 78 -9.21 18.41 10.27
C GLN A 78 -9.41 17.13 11.08
N CYS A 79 -9.51 16.00 10.39
CA CYS A 79 -9.62 14.66 10.99
C CYS A 79 -8.31 13.91 10.75
N TYR A 80 -7.30 14.26 11.54
CA TYR A 80 -5.91 13.84 11.41
C TYR A 80 -5.56 12.86 12.53
N PRO A 81 -5.46 11.54 12.24
CA PRO A 81 -5.22 10.51 13.26
C PRO A 81 -3.80 10.53 13.86
N ASP A 82 -2.90 11.27 13.21
CA ASP A 82 -1.51 11.56 13.59
C ASP A 82 -1.40 12.72 14.60
N TRP A 83 -2.51 13.37 14.95
CA TRP A 83 -2.56 14.54 15.86
C TRP A 83 -1.74 15.76 15.40
N GLU A 84 -1.17 15.71 14.19
CA GLU A 84 -0.47 16.82 13.56
C GLU A 84 -1.47 17.67 12.76
N SER A 85 -2.16 18.58 13.45
CA SER A 85 -3.01 19.61 12.84
C SER A 85 -2.21 20.84 12.41
N SER A 86 -2.54 21.35 11.22
CA SER A 86 -2.02 22.63 10.75
C SER A 86 -2.82 23.77 11.40
N GLU A 87 -2.32 24.31 12.51
CA GLU A 87 -3.01 25.36 13.29
C GLU A 87 -2.76 26.79 12.75
N ASP A 88 -1.70 27.00 11.98
CA ASP A 88 -1.16 28.35 11.68
C ASP A 88 -1.65 28.97 10.35
N VAL A 89 -2.80 28.52 9.84
CA VAL A 89 -3.35 29.07 8.58
C VAL A 89 -3.96 30.46 8.79
N HIS A 90 -4.38 30.78 10.01
CA HIS A 90 -5.06 32.03 10.36
C HIS A 90 -4.44 32.67 11.62
N ASP A 91 -3.42 33.51 11.44
CA ASP A 91 -2.91 34.36 12.53
C ASP A 91 -3.83 35.58 12.75
N SER A 92 -3.87 36.06 14.00
CA SER A 92 -4.50 37.30 14.47
C SER A 92 -4.17 38.55 13.64
N THR A 93 -3.05 38.54 12.93
CA THR A 93 -2.60 39.64 12.06
C THR A 93 -3.20 39.59 10.64
N ARG A 94 -3.86 38.48 10.26
CA ARG A 94 -4.43 38.32 8.91
C ARG A 94 -5.79 39.00 8.78
N HIS A 95 -5.83 40.04 7.94
CA HIS A 95 -7.08 40.68 7.54
C HIS A 95 -7.51 40.20 6.16
N TYR A 96 -8.67 39.54 6.11
CA TYR A 96 -9.31 39.10 4.88
C TYR A 96 -10.24 40.18 4.32
N VAL A 97 -10.27 40.32 3.01
CA VAL A 97 -11.19 41.20 2.28
C VAL A 97 -12.62 40.71 2.43
N ASN A 98 -12.80 39.40 2.39
CA ASN A 98 -14.10 38.74 2.55
C ASN A 98 -13.96 37.25 2.90
N GLY A 99 -15.09 36.58 3.13
CA GLY A 99 -15.12 35.17 3.49
C GLY A 99 -14.60 34.24 2.40
N VAL A 100 -14.67 34.66 1.13
CA VAL A 100 -14.14 33.87 0.01
C VAL A 100 -12.61 33.82 0.05
N GLU A 101 -11.95 34.95 0.31
CA GLU A 101 -10.49 34.97 0.49
C GLU A 101 -10.09 34.12 1.70
N ALA A 102 -10.80 34.25 2.82
CA ALA A 102 -10.55 33.45 4.01
C ALA A 102 -10.65 31.94 3.68
N PHE A 103 -11.75 31.52 3.05
CA PHE A 103 -11.98 30.14 2.63
C PHE A 103 -10.88 29.60 1.71
N LEU A 104 -10.50 30.37 0.69
CA LEU A 104 -9.48 29.94 -0.26
C LEU A 104 -8.08 29.89 0.38
N VAL A 105 -7.78 30.77 1.33
CA VAL A 105 -6.52 30.69 2.10
C VAL A 105 -6.53 29.46 2.99
N THR A 106 -7.65 29.13 3.64
CA THR A 106 -7.80 27.87 4.40
C THR A 106 -7.59 26.67 3.49
N LEU A 107 -8.30 26.62 2.37
CA LEU A 107 -8.22 25.54 1.40
C LEU A 107 -6.80 25.36 0.86
N LEU A 108 -6.08 26.46 0.57
CA LEU A 108 -4.68 26.39 0.16
C LEU A 108 -3.80 25.78 1.25
N GLY A 109 -4.04 26.12 2.52
CA GLY A 109 -3.35 25.51 3.66
C GLY A 109 -3.51 24.00 3.67
N GLU A 110 -4.73 23.50 3.47
CA GLU A 110 -5.01 22.06 3.39
C GLU A 110 -4.34 21.39 2.18
N PHE A 111 -4.19 22.09 1.05
CA PHE A 111 -3.45 21.56 -0.12
C PHE A 111 -1.95 21.45 0.15
N VAL A 112 -1.36 22.41 0.87
CA VAL A 112 0.05 22.38 1.28
C VAL A 112 0.29 21.24 2.27
N ASP A 113 -0.59 21.13 3.26
CA ASP A 113 -0.55 20.09 4.28
C ASP A 113 -0.75 18.68 3.68
N ALA A 114 -1.66 18.54 2.71
CA ALA A 114 -1.84 17.30 1.98
C ALA A 114 -0.60 16.91 1.14
N GLU A 115 0.03 17.87 0.45
CA GLU A 115 1.28 17.62 -0.27
C GLU A 115 2.36 17.08 0.67
N GLY A 116 2.63 17.77 1.78
CA GLY A 116 3.67 17.36 2.73
C GLY A 116 3.45 15.95 3.27
N ARG A 117 2.19 15.58 3.54
CA ARG A 117 1.86 14.21 3.96
C ARG A 117 2.04 13.16 2.86
N PHE A 118 1.66 13.47 1.62
CA PHE A 118 1.89 12.56 0.49
C PHE A 118 3.39 12.38 0.22
N GLU A 119 4.15 13.47 0.29
CA GLU A 119 5.59 13.48 0.15
C GLU A 119 6.26 12.65 1.26
N ALA A 120 5.82 12.78 2.51
CA ALA A 120 6.34 11.98 3.62
C ALA A 120 6.12 10.48 3.43
N ILE A 121 4.92 10.08 2.96
CA ILE A 121 4.62 8.68 2.64
C ILE A 121 5.49 8.20 1.48
N TYR A 122 5.60 9.00 0.41
CA TYR A 122 6.46 8.69 -0.74
C TYR A 122 7.90 8.43 -0.30
N HIS A 123 8.49 9.32 0.51
CA HIS A 123 9.86 9.17 1.01
C HIS A 123 10.05 7.92 1.86
N LYS A 124 9.10 7.60 2.75
CA LYS A 124 9.16 6.38 3.56
C LYS A 124 9.09 5.12 2.69
N ILE A 125 8.20 5.09 1.69
CA ILE A 125 8.09 3.96 0.76
C ILE A 125 9.37 3.83 -0.08
N THR A 126 9.88 4.94 -0.62
CA THR A 126 11.13 4.96 -1.40
C THR A 126 12.30 4.43 -0.57
N LYS A 127 12.42 4.84 0.69
CA LYS A 127 13.45 4.31 1.61
C LYS A 127 13.30 2.82 1.88
N LEU A 128 12.07 2.30 1.96
CA LEU A 128 11.79 0.89 2.21
C LEU A 128 12.16 -0.01 1.03
N VAL A 129 11.94 0.46 -0.21
CA VAL A 129 12.24 -0.30 -1.44
C VAL A 129 13.67 -0.14 -1.91
N THR A 130 14.34 0.96 -1.55
CA THR A 130 15.74 1.20 -1.94
C THR A 130 16.67 0.30 -1.12
N PRO A 131 17.59 -0.46 -1.77
CA PRO A 131 18.60 -1.24 -1.05
C PRO A 131 19.45 -0.35 -0.13
N PRO A 132 19.91 -0.86 1.03
CA PRO A 132 20.82 -0.12 1.89
C PRO A 132 22.15 0.16 1.16
N LEU A 133 22.84 1.25 1.53
CA LEU A 133 24.13 1.62 0.91
C LEU A 133 25.17 0.48 0.96
N ASP A 134 25.14 -0.32 2.03
CA ASP A 134 26.00 -1.49 2.19
C ASP A 134 25.86 -2.52 1.06
N PHE A 135 24.73 -2.53 0.34
CA PHE A 135 24.53 -3.37 -0.85
C PHE A 135 25.67 -3.19 -1.88
N MET A 136 26.19 -1.99 -2.05
CA MET A 136 27.28 -1.74 -3.01
C MET A 136 28.58 -2.43 -2.61
N PHE A 137 28.81 -2.62 -1.31
CA PHE A 137 30.11 -3.04 -0.77
C PHE A 137 30.10 -4.44 -0.16
N ASN A 138 28.94 -4.96 0.25
CA ASN A 138 28.80 -6.25 0.93
C ASN A 138 28.21 -7.32 -0.02
N ALA A 139 29.00 -8.37 -0.29
CA ALA A 139 28.60 -9.46 -1.17
C ALA A 139 27.41 -10.26 -0.63
N ASP A 140 27.37 -10.53 0.67
CA ASP A 140 26.30 -11.32 1.29
C ASP A 140 24.95 -10.58 1.22
N VAL A 141 24.98 -9.25 1.34
CA VAL A 141 23.79 -8.40 1.20
C VAL A 141 23.30 -8.42 -0.25
N ARG A 142 24.21 -8.38 -1.23
CA ARG A 142 23.83 -8.50 -2.65
C ARG A 142 23.19 -9.84 -2.94
N GLU A 143 23.81 -10.93 -2.52
CA GLU A 143 23.32 -12.28 -2.79
C GLU A 143 21.93 -12.51 -2.18
N ARG A 144 21.68 -12.00 -0.96
CA ARG A 144 20.38 -12.10 -0.32
C ARG A 144 19.27 -11.28 -1.01
N LEU A 145 19.62 -10.17 -1.67
CA LEU A 145 18.66 -9.30 -2.35
C LEU A 145 18.36 -9.73 -3.79
N LEU A 146 19.20 -10.60 -4.37
CA LEU A 146 18.99 -11.16 -5.71
C LEU A 146 17.87 -12.20 -5.77
N PHE A 147 17.55 -12.81 -4.64
CA PHE A 147 16.62 -13.92 -4.56
C PHE A 147 15.58 -13.69 -3.48
N GLU A 148 14.41 -14.28 -3.68
CA GLU A 148 13.34 -14.22 -2.70
C GLU A 148 13.63 -15.13 -1.49
N ASP A 149 13.19 -14.70 -0.32
CA ASP A 149 13.25 -15.53 0.88
C ASP A 149 12.02 -16.45 1.00
N ALA A 150 12.06 -17.43 1.91
CA ALA A 150 10.92 -18.34 2.13
C ALA A 150 9.63 -17.62 2.60
N GLY A 151 9.72 -16.37 3.06
CA GLY A 151 8.61 -15.54 3.52
C GLY A 151 8.01 -14.62 2.45
N PHE A 152 8.56 -14.62 1.23
CA PHE A 152 8.23 -13.71 0.14
C PHE A 152 8.35 -12.22 0.54
N THR A 153 9.34 -11.89 1.36
CA THR A 153 9.49 -10.56 1.96
C THR A 153 9.57 -9.46 0.90
N TYR A 154 10.37 -9.64 -0.15
CA TYR A 154 10.64 -8.59 -1.12
C TYR A 154 9.49 -8.42 -2.12
N VAL A 155 8.94 -9.51 -2.66
CA VAL A 155 7.75 -9.49 -3.52
C VAL A 155 6.57 -8.84 -2.80
N ARG A 156 6.33 -9.19 -1.52
CA ARG A 156 5.24 -8.57 -0.74
C ARG A 156 5.49 -7.09 -0.52
N ARG A 157 6.72 -6.70 -0.21
CA ARG A 157 7.14 -5.31 -0.03
C ARG A 157 6.95 -4.49 -1.31
N TYR A 158 7.46 -4.96 -2.44
CA TYR A 158 7.32 -4.29 -3.74
C TYR A 158 5.85 -4.21 -4.16
N PHE A 159 5.10 -5.30 -4.02
CA PHE A 159 3.67 -5.29 -4.30
C PHE A 159 2.92 -4.24 -3.47
N TRP A 160 3.11 -4.25 -2.15
CA TRP A 160 2.47 -3.28 -1.26
C TRP A 160 2.87 -1.83 -1.61
N ALA A 161 4.15 -1.59 -1.88
CA ALA A 161 4.65 -0.27 -2.27
C ALA A 161 4.00 0.22 -3.58
N THR A 162 4.02 -0.59 -4.64
CA THR A 162 3.42 -0.22 -5.94
C THR A 162 1.92 0.05 -5.85
N GLN A 163 1.18 -0.73 -5.06
CA GLN A 163 -0.26 -0.52 -4.85
C GLN A 163 -0.54 0.74 -4.03
N THR A 164 0.19 0.94 -2.93
CA THR A 164 0.03 2.11 -2.05
C THR A 164 0.33 3.40 -2.79
N LEU A 165 1.44 3.45 -3.54
CA LEU A 165 1.79 4.58 -4.39
C LEU A 165 0.72 4.86 -5.46
N GLY A 166 0.12 3.82 -6.04
CA GLY A 166 -0.99 3.96 -6.99
C GLY A 166 -2.24 4.61 -6.37
N ILE A 167 -2.59 4.24 -5.14
CA ILE A 167 -3.73 4.84 -4.41
C ILE A 167 -3.44 6.31 -4.08
N ILE A 168 -2.21 6.63 -3.67
CA ILE A 168 -1.77 8.00 -3.40
C ILE A 168 -1.86 8.86 -4.67
N LYS A 169 -1.30 8.38 -5.78
CA LYS A 169 -1.41 9.05 -7.09
C LYS A 169 -2.86 9.35 -7.45
N ASN A 170 -3.76 8.37 -7.34
CA ASN A 170 -5.18 8.57 -7.66
C ASN A 170 -5.84 9.60 -6.73
N SER A 171 -5.42 9.66 -5.47
CA SER A 171 -5.90 10.66 -4.50
C SER A 171 -5.43 12.07 -4.88
N ILE A 172 -4.14 12.23 -5.21
CA ILE A 172 -3.58 13.51 -5.67
C ILE A 172 -4.26 13.95 -6.96
N LYS A 173 -4.40 13.03 -7.93
CA LYS A 173 -5.09 13.29 -9.19
C LYS A 173 -6.52 13.77 -8.96
N SER A 174 -7.27 13.11 -8.08
CA SER A 174 -8.64 13.52 -7.75
C SER A 174 -8.69 14.93 -7.14
N MET A 175 -7.71 15.30 -6.33
CA MET A 175 -7.61 16.66 -5.76
C MET A 175 -7.29 17.71 -6.83
N VAL A 176 -6.33 17.42 -7.71
CA VAL A 176 -5.95 18.30 -8.82
C VAL A 176 -7.10 18.48 -9.80
N ASP A 177 -7.69 17.38 -10.27
CA ASP A 177 -8.81 17.39 -11.21
C ASP A 177 -10.00 18.18 -10.61
N ALA A 178 -10.33 17.97 -9.33
CA ALA A 178 -11.38 18.73 -8.65
C ALA A 178 -11.09 20.24 -8.53
N TYR A 179 -9.83 20.64 -8.35
CA TYR A 179 -9.45 22.04 -8.34
C TYR A 179 -9.62 22.67 -9.74
N GLU A 180 -9.09 22.01 -10.77
CA GLU A 180 -9.11 22.51 -12.16
C GLU A 180 -10.55 22.58 -12.71
N ASP A 181 -11.40 21.62 -12.37
CA ASP A 181 -12.80 21.57 -12.81
C ASP A 181 -13.68 22.64 -12.14
N HIS A 182 -13.39 23.01 -10.90
CA HIS A 182 -14.25 23.89 -10.09
C HIS A 182 -13.76 25.33 -9.98
N PHE A 183 -12.45 25.58 -10.04
CA PHE A 183 -11.86 26.92 -9.89
C PHE A 183 -11.39 27.48 -11.24
N THR A 184 -12.36 27.66 -12.15
CA THR A 184 -12.12 28.24 -13.48
C THR A 184 -11.82 29.74 -13.41
N GLU A 185 -11.34 30.31 -14.52
CA GLU A 185 -11.13 31.76 -14.70
C GLU A 185 -12.32 32.61 -14.24
N GLU A 186 -13.54 32.12 -14.48
CA GLU A 186 -14.76 32.84 -14.13
C GLU A 186 -14.90 33.00 -12.61
N VAL A 187 -14.44 32.02 -11.82
CA VAL A 187 -14.46 32.07 -10.36
C VAL A 187 -13.45 33.09 -9.86
N TRP A 188 -12.23 33.08 -10.39
CA TRP A 188 -11.17 34.02 -10.01
C TRP A 188 -11.47 35.47 -10.39
N THR A 189 -12.19 35.68 -11.49
CA THR A 189 -12.62 37.01 -11.94
C THR A 189 -13.92 37.48 -11.28
N GLY A 190 -14.64 36.57 -10.61
CA GLY A 190 -15.94 36.82 -9.97
C GLY A 190 -17.10 36.97 -10.97
N THR A 191 -16.95 36.44 -12.19
CA THR A 191 -17.97 36.44 -13.24
C THR A 191 -18.82 35.17 -13.24
N HIS A 192 -18.42 34.16 -12.47
CA HIS A 192 -19.10 32.88 -12.39
C HIS A 192 -20.53 33.02 -11.83
N LYS A 193 -21.49 32.34 -12.47
CA LYS A 193 -22.93 32.54 -12.21
C LYS A 193 -23.42 32.02 -10.85
N SER A 194 -22.67 31.11 -10.22
CA SER A 194 -23.08 30.46 -8.97
C SER A 194 -22.05 30.54 -7.85
N LEU A 195 -20.76 30.67 -8.17
CA LEU A 195 -19.68 30.74 -7.18
C LEU A 195 -19.22 32.20 -7.11
N TRP A 196 -19.58 32.86 -6.02
CA TRP A 196 -19.11 34.18 -5.65
C TRP A 196 -19.19 35.26 -6.75
N PRO A 197 -20.37 35.48 -7.37
CA PRO A 197 -20.52 36.53 -8.36
C PRO A 197 -20.31 37.91 -7.72
N LEU A 198 -19.52 38.75 -8.37
CA LEU A 198 -19.34 40.14 -7.96
C LEU A 198 -20.46 41.00 -8.54
N LEU A 199 -21.20 41.69 -7.67
CA LEU A 199 -22.15 42.72 -8.09
C LEU A 199 -21.39 44.00 -8.46
N GLU A 200 -21.67 44.55 -9.66
CA GLU A 200 -21.14 45.82 -10.17
C GLU A 200 -19.61 45.89 -10.30
N GLU A 201 -19.07 45.59 -11.49
CA GLU A 201 -17.63 45.41 -11.72
C GLU A 201 -16.72 46.60 -11.37
N GLN A 202 -17.27 47.82 -11.38
CA GLN A 202 -16.51 49.07 -11.28
C GLN A 202 -16.31 49.57 -9.84
N ARG A 203 -16.86 48.90 -8.83
CA ARG A 203 -16.63 49.28 -7.43
C ARG A 203 -15.19 49.01 -7.01
N LEU A 204 -14.57 49.94 -6.29
CA LEU A 204 -13.20 49.83 -5.76
C LEU A 204 -12.95 48.52 -4.99
N ARG A 205 -13.94 48.03 -4.22
CA ARG A 205 -13.86 46.76 -3.48
C ARG A 205 -13.67 45.54 -4.39
N ASN A 206 -14.27 45.54 -5.58
CA ASN A 206 -14.20 44.43 -6.54
C ASN A 206 -12.85 44.42 -7.25
N VAL A 207 -12.26 45.59 -7.50
CA VAL A 207 -10.89 45.72 -8.01
C VAL A 207 -9.89 45.14 -7.01
N TYR A 208 -10.02 45.47 -5.72
CA TYR A 208 -9.14 44.93 -4.68
C TYR A 208 -9.30 43.42 -4.50
N PHE A 209 -10.55 42.92 -4.52
CA PHE A 209 -10.85 41.50 -4.52
C PHE A 209 -10.15 40.75 -5.66
N ARG A 210 -10.28 41.22 -6.92
CA ARG A 210 -9.63 40.60 -8.09
C ARG A 210 -8.11 40.57 -7.95
N LYS A 211 -7.50 41.64 -7.42
CA LYS A 211 -6.05 41.69 -7.16
C LYS A 211 -5.60 40.63 -6.14
N LYS A 212 -6.34 40.49 -5.04
CA LYS A 212 -6.07 39.47 -4.01
C LYS A 212 -6.27 38.06 -4.55
N MET A 213 -7.36 37.82 -5.25
CA MET A 213 -7.67 36.54 -5.89
C MET A 213 -6.63 36.14 -6.93
N SER A 214 -6.13 37.08 -7.75
CA SER A 214 -5.03 36.80 -8.69
C SER A 214 -3.75 36.35 -7.98
N THR A 215 -3.42 36.97 -6.85
CA THR A 215 -2.24 36.58 -6.06
C THR A 215 -2.43 35.20 -5.44
N LEU A 216 -3.61 34.92 -4.90
CA LEU A 216 -3.93 33.64 -4.28
C LEU A 216 -3.97 32.51 -5.31
N ARG A 217 -4.53 32.78 -6.49
CA ARG A 217 -4.52 31.86 -7.63
C ARG A 217 -3.11 31.41 -7.98
N LYS A 218 -2.16 32.35 -8.12
CA LYS A 218 -0.76 31.99 -8.42
C LYS A 218 -0.17 31.03 -7.39
N ARG A 219 -0.55 31.17 -6.12
CA ARG A 219 -0.12 30.25 -5.05
C ARG A 219 -0.76 28.88 -5.18
N PHE A 220 -2.04 28.81 -5.54
CA PHE A 220 -2.70 27.54 -5.86
C PHE A 220 -2.07 26.89 -7.09
N ASP A 221 -1.84 27.63 -8.17
CA ASP A 221 -1.23 27.11 -9.39
C ASP A 221 0.17 26.52 -9.11
N HIS A 222 0.96 27.19 -8.27
CA HIS A 222 2.24 26.67 -7.77
C HIS A 222 2.07 25.38 -6.95
N GLN A 223 1.10 25.34 -6.04
CA GLN A 223 0.85 24.15 -5.22
C GLN A 223 0.33 22.97 -6.04
N VAL A 224 -0.54 23.21 -7.01
CA VAL A 224 -1.04 22.21 -7.96
C VAL A 224 0.10 21.68 -8.83
N LEU A 225 1.03 22.53 -9.25
CA LEU A 225 2.21 22.10 -9.98
C LEU A 225 3.09 21.16 -9.14
N LYS A 226 3.31 21.46 -7.85
CA LYS A 226 4.04 20.57 -6.92
C LYS A 226 3.37 19.19 -6.82
N LEU A 227 2.05 19.17 -6.65
CA LEU A 227 1.27 17.92 -6.62
C LEU A 227 1.36 17.13 -7.94
N LYS A 228 1.36 17.82 -9.10
CA LYS A 228 1.56 17.18 -10.42
C LYS A 228 2.97 16.61 -10.58
N ASN A 229 4.00 17.31 -10.11
CA ASN A 229 5.37 16.81 -10.12
C ASN A 229 5.48 15.55 -9.25
N LEU A 230 4.88 15.55 -8.05
CA LEU A 230 4.82 14.38 -7.18
C LEU A 230 4.11 13.18 -7.84
N ILE A 231 3.08 13.41 -8.67
CA ILE A 231 2.48 12.32 -9.48
C ILE A 231 3.52 11.72 -10.43
N GLY A 232 4.32 12.55 -11.11
CA GLY A 232 5.39 12.09 -12.01
C GLY A 232 6.44 11.26 -11.28
N GLU A 233 6.93 11.77 -10.14
CA GLU A 233 7.90 11.05 -9.29
C GLU A 233 7.36 9.72 -8.76
N ILE A 234 6.06 9.65 -8.48
CA ILE A 234 5.39 8.41 -8.09
C ILE A 234 5.33 7.42 -9.25
N ASP A 235 5.05 7.86 -10.47
CA ASP A 235 5.01 6.99 -11.64
C ASP A 235 6.37 6.40 -11.95
N ASP A 236 7.41 7.25 -12.01
CA ASP A 236 8.80 6.81 -12.24
C ASP A 236 9.21 5.77 -11.18
N ARG A 237 8.90 6.05 -9.90
CA ARG A 237 9.21 5.11 -8.81
C ARG A 237 8.45 3.80 -8.90
N ARG A 238 7.19 3.82 -9.38
CA ARG A 238 6.39 2.59 -9.54
C ARG A 238 6.94 1.71 -10.66
N ASP A 239 7.39 2.32 -11.75
CA ASP A 239 8.03 1.62 -12.87
C ASP A 239 9.35 0.97 -12.42
N GLU A 240 10.16 1.69 -11.63
CA GLU A 240 11.38 1.12 -11.03
C GLU A 240 11.08 -0.05 -10.09
N ILE A 241 10.10 0.08 -9.18
CA ILE A 241 9.73 -1.01 -8.27
C ILE A 241 9.20 -2.21 -9.05
N GLN A 242 8.48 -1.98 -10.14
CA GLN A 242 8.00 -3.05 -11.01
C GLN A 242 9.17 -3.79 -11.67
N ALA A 243 10.16 -3.06 -12.21
CA ALA A 243 11.37 -3.66 -12.77
C ALA A 243 12.13 -4.50 -11.72
N LEU A 244 12.33 -3.96 -10.51
CA LEU A 244 12.97 -4.70 -9.40
C LEU A 244 12.22 -5.99 -9.05
N ARG A 245 10.88 -5.95 -9.04
CA ARG A 245 10.06 -7.13 -8.79
C ARG A 245 10.19 -8.18 -9.90
N GLU A 246 10.24 -7.75 -11.16
CA GLU A 246 10.42 -8.64 -12.32
C GLU A 246 11.81 -9.30 -12.29
N GLU A 247 12.86 -8.53 -12.03
CA GLU A 247 14.23 -9.04 -11.87
C GLU A 247 14.34 -10.08 -10.75
N LEU A 248 13.75 -9.77 -9.59
CA LEU A 248 13.71 -10.68 -8.43
C LEU A 248 12.98 -11.99 -8.78
N PHE A 249 11.87 -11.92 -9.52
CA PHE A 249 11.12 -13.10 -9.93
C PHE A 249 11.94 -13.99 -10.89
N VAL A 250 12.62 -13.37 -11.86
CA VAL A 250 13.51 -14.08 -12.78
C VAL A 250 14.67 -14.73 -12.03
N GLY A 251 15.33 -13.99 -11.13
CA GLY A 251 16.42 -14.51 -10.30
C GLY A 251 15.99 -15.72 -9.47
N THR A 252 14.87 -15.59 -8.76
CA THR A 252 14.31 -16.66 -7.91
C THR A 252 13.93 -17.90 -8.73
N SER A 253 13.28 -17.72 -9.88
CA SER A 253 12.90 -18.83 -10.77
C SER A 253 14.11 -19.61 -11.29
N ILE A 254 15.20 -18.92 -11.63
CA ILE A 254 16.46 -19.55 -12.05
C ILE A 254 17.07 -20.35 -10.89
N GLN A 255 17.08 -19.81 -9.67
CA GLN A 255 17.60 -20.49 -8.48
C GLN A 255 16.79 -21.77 -8.17
N GLU A 256 15.46 -21.67 -8.19
CA GLU A 256 14.57 -22.82 -7.99
C GLU A 256 14.78 -23.89 -9.08
N SER A 257 14.94 -23.48 -10.33
CA SER A 257 15.23 -24.38 -11.44
C SER A 257 16.56 -25.12 -11.24
N ARG A 258 17.64 -24.43 -10.85
CA ARG A 258 18.93 -25.05 -10.55
C ARG A 258 18.82 -26.07 -9.42
N LYS A 259 18.15 -25.71 -8.33
CA LYS A 259 17.92 -26.59 -7.18
C LYS A 259 17.09 -27.81 -7.57
N SER A 260 16.11 -27.66 -8.47
CA SER A 260 15.32 -28.77 -9.01
C SER A 260 16.16 -29.73 -9.86
N VAL A 261 17.08 -29.21 -10.67
CA VAL A 261 18.01 -30.03 -11.48
C VAL A 261 18.96 -30.81 -10.57
N GLU A 262 19.57 -30.15 -9.58
CA GLU A 262 20.45 -30.80 -8.61
C GLU A 262 19.73 -31.92 -7.84
N ASN A 263 18.50 -31.66 -7.38
CA ASN A 263 17.68 -32.68 -6.72
C ASN A 263 17.34 -33.85 -7.67
N SER A 264 17.14 -33.57 -8.95
CA SER A 264 16.89 -34.60 -9.97
C SER A 264 18.13 -35.47 -10.18
N ASP A 265 19.32 -34.88 -10.25
CA ASP A 265 20.59 -35.60 -10.37
C ASP A 265 20.83 -36.50 -9.15
N ILE A 266 20.57 -35.98 -7.93
CA ILE A 266 20.63 -36.78 -6.69
C ILE A 266 19.65 -37.95 -6.75
N THR A 267 18.42 -37.73 -7.22
CA THR A 267 17.39 -38.78 -7.35
C THR A 267 17.81 -39.84 -8.35
N VAL A 268 18.42 -39.46 -9.47
CA VAL A 268 18.95 -40.38 -10.48
C VAL A 268 20.05 -41.25 -9.88
N GLN A 269 20.98 -40.65 -9.13
CA GLN A 269 22.05 -41.38 -8.45
C GLN A 269 21.51 -42.34 -7.38
N GLN A 270 20.51 -41.91 -6.59
CA GLN A 270 19.83 -42.80 -5.63
C GLN A 270 19.11 -43.95 -6.32
N GLY A 271 18.44 -43.69 -7.44
CA GLY A 271 17.81 -44.71 -8.27
C GLY A 271 18.81 -45.75 -8.79
N HIS A 272 20.02 -45.32 -9.16
CA HIS A 272 21.09 -46.24 -9.55
C HIS A 272 21.54 -47.14 -8.40
N ASN A 273 21.71 -46.59 -7.20
CA ASN A 273 22.08 -47.37 -6.01
C ASN A 273 21.00 -48.38 -5.61
N ILE A 274 19.72 -47.99 -5.65
CA ILE A 274 18.60 -48.90 -5.41
C ILE A 274 18.60 -50.03 -6.45
N LYS A 275 18.84 -49.71 -7.73
CA LYS A 275 18.93 -50.71 -8.80
C LYS A 275 20.05 -51.72 -8.54
N LEU A 276 21.24 -51.26 -8.16
CA LEU A 276 22.38 -52.13 -7.81
C LEU A 276 22.06 -53.03 -6.61
N LEU A 277 21.53 -52.46 -5.53
CA LEU A 277 21.13 -53.23 -4.34
C LEU A 277 20.10 -54.30 -4.71
N THR A 278 19.09 -53.95 -5.49
CA THR A 278 18.04 -54.89 -5.93
C THR A 278 18.62 -56.00 -6.80
N MET A 279 19.54 -55.67 -7.72
CA MET A 279 20.22 -56.65 -8.56
C MET A 279 21.02 -57.65 -7.73
N VAL A 280 21.78 -57.17 -6.73
CA VAL A 280 22.48 -58.03 -5.77
C VAL A 280 21.49 -58.90 -5.00
N SER A 281 20.42 -58.33 -4.44
CA SER A 281 19.41 -59.08 -3.70
C SER A 281 18.72 -60.16 -4.54
N ILE A 282 18.43 -59.91 -5.82
CA ILE A 282 17.83 -60.91 -6.74
C ILE A 282 18.73 -62.14 -6.88
N PHE A 283 20.06 -61.99 -6.92
CA PHE A 283 20.98 -63.12 -6.99
C PHE A 283 21.18 -63.81 -5.64
N PHE A 284 21.34 -63.04 -4.57
CA PHE A 284 21.66 -63.59 -3.26
C PHE A 284 20.46 -64.23 -2.56
N LEU A 285 19.23 -63.73 -2.71
CA LEU A 285 18.05 -64.33 -2.06
C LEU A 285 17.88 -65.83 -2.39
N PRO A 286 17.90 -66.25 -3.67
CA PRO A 286 17.84 -67.67 -4.03
C PRO A 286 19.05 -68.48 -3.55
N LEU A 287 20.27 -67.92 -3.64
CA LEU A 287 21.50 -68.59 -3.20
C LEU A 287 21.52 -68.82 -1.69
N THR A 288 21.11 -67.83 -0.89
CA THR A 288 20.97 -67.93 0.56
C THR A 288 19.86 -68.92 0.93
N PHE A 289 18.78 -68.98 0.15
CA PHE A 289 17.72 -69.99 0.33
C PHE A 289 18.25 -71.41 0.10
N VAL A 290 18.99 -71.64 -1.00
CA VAL A 290 19.59 -72.94 -1.31
C VAL A 290 20.58 -73.37 -0.23
N THR A 291 21.50 -72.48 0.16
CA THR A 291 22.48 -72.76 1.23
C THR A 291 21.82 -73.00 2.60
N SER A 292 20.70 -72.33 2.89
CA SER A 292 19.90 -72.57 4.09
C SER A 292 19.28 -73.97 4.09
N VAL A 293 18.65 -74.40 2.99
CA VAL A 293 18.08 -75.75 2.85
C VAL A 293 19.15 -76.83 3.01
N PHE A 294 20.30 -76.67 2.35
CA PHE A 294 21.39 -77.65 2.43
C PHE A 294 22.20 -77.57 3.74
N GLY A 295 22.24 -76.42 4.40
CA GLY A 295 22.83 -76.26 5.72
C GLY A 295 22.01 -76.96 6.81
N MET A 296 20.69 -76.90 6.72
CA MET A 296 19.77 -77.60 7.64
C MET A 296 19.79 -79.13 7.47
N THR A 297 20.08 -79.65 6.27
CA THR A 297 20.16 -81.10 6.04
C THR A 297 21.38 -81.77 6.69
N ASN A 298 22.39 -81.01 7.15
CA ASN A 298 23.57 -81.56 7.81
C ASN A 298 23.44 -81.65 9.35
N SER A 299 22.36 -81.15 9.94
CA SER A 299 22.06 -81.33 11.38
C SER A 299 21.03 -82.43 11.67
N ILE A 300 20.55 -83.16 10.65
CA ILE A 300 19.75 -84.38 10.82
C ILE A 300 20.64 -85.58 10.50
N ASN A 301 21.69 -85.76 11.30
CA ASN A 301 22.41 -87.04 11.34
C ASN A 301 21.63 -87.99 12.26
N PHE A 302 21.07 -89.02 11.63
CA PHE A 302 20.50 -90.20 12.26
C PHE A 302 21.42 -90.81 13.33
N PRO A 303 20.83 -91.39 14.40
CA PRO A 303 21.33 -92.67 14.90
C PRO A 303 20.30 -93.76 14.67
N THR A 304 20.75 -94.81 13.99
CA THR A 304 20.04 -96.04 13.69
C THR A 304 19.96 -96.94 14.93
N PHE A 305 18.80 -97.59 15.10
CA PHE A 305 18.63 -98.99 15.55
C PHE A 305 18.79 -99.35 17.04
N MET A 306 17.68 -99.66 17.74
CA MET A 306 17.37 -101.03 18.23
C MET A 306 16.02 -101.13 18.97
N SER A 307 15.59 -102.38 19.09
CA SER A 307 14.23 -102.92 19.22
C SER A 307 13.61 -103.00 20.63
N SER A 308 12.28 -103.12 20.61
CA SER A 308 11.39 -103.96 21.44
C SER A 308 11.20 -103.70 22.95
N ASN A 309 9.96 -103.31 23.25
CA ASN A 309 9.03 -103.84 24.28
C ASN A 309 9.52 -103.99 25.73
N ALA A 310 8.90 -103.23 26.65
CA ALA A 310 8.28 -103.76 27.87
C ALA A 310 7.28 -102.76 28.46
N VAL A 311 6.14 -103.30 28.88
CA VAL A 311 4.97 -102.64 29.47
C VAL A 311 5.15 -102.50 31.00
N THR A 312 4.47 -101.52 31.60
CA THR A 312 3.73 -101.53 32.90
C THR A 312 4.09 -100.43 33.93
N TRP A 313 3.07 -99.60 34.23
CA TRP A 313 2.52 -99.12 35.54
C TRP A 313 3.48 -98.65 36.66
N THR A 314 3.26 -97.60 37.48
CA THR A 314 2.05 -96.94 38.05
C THR A 314 2.49 -95.68 38.83
N ASP A 315 1.59 -94.71 38.93
CA ASP A 315 1.27 -93.78 40.05
C ASP A 315 2.34 -92.95 40.79
N ARG A 316 2.20 -91.61 40.67
CA ARG A 316 1.56 -90.74 41.69
C ARG A 316 1.20 -89.37 41.14
#